data_AF-A0A450W462-F1
#
_entry.id   AF-A0A450W462-F1
#
_cell.length_a   1.000
_cell.length_b   1.000
_cell.length_c   1.000
_cell.angle_alpha   90.00
_cell.angle_beta   90.00
_cell.angle_gamma   90.00
#
_symmetry.space_group_name_H-M   'P 1'
#
loop_
_entity.id
_entity.type
_entity.pdbx_description
1 polymer ?
#
loop_
_entity_poly.entity_id
_entity_poly.type
_entity_poly.pdbx_seq_one_letter_code
_entity_poly.pdbx_strand_id
1 'polypeptide(L)'
;MSIRTFQRWTRTGEPKADARPTAVRPEPANKLSKAERQNLLSTCNQDKYANLPPCQIVPRLADQGSYLASESTFYRVLKAHDQLHHRGRAKVPGKVTRPTTHVATEPNQVWSWDITYCPSKIRGLFYYLYLVNRA
;
A
#
# COMPACT_ATOMS: atom_id res chain seq x y z
N MET A 1 -18.56 -20.57 26.44
CA MET A 1 -18.91 -21.67 25.50
C MET A 1 -20.28 -22.20 25.87
N SER A 2 -21.15 -22.51 24.90
CA SER A 2 -22.50 -23.04 25.17
C SER A 2 -22.48 -24.54 25.49
N ILE A 3 -23.36 -24.99 26.39
CA ILE A 3 -23.58 -26.42 26.72
C ILE A 3 -23.84 -27.27 25.48
N ARG A 4 -24.57 -26.74 24.48
CA ARG A 4 -24.84 -27.45 23.22
C ARG A 4 -23.57 -27.71 22.40
N THR A 5 -22.63 -26.78 22.44
CA THR A 5 -21.34 -26.93 21.74
C THR A 5 -20.51 -28.05 22.39
N PHE A 6 -20.50 -28.12 23.72
CA PHE A 6 -19.82 -29.18 24.48
C PHE A 6 -20.44 -30.55 24.19
N GLN A 7 -21.77 -30.69 24.30
CA GLN A 7 -22.49 -31.92 23.98
C GLN A 7 -22.25 -32.39 22.54
N ARG A 8 -22.17 -31.46 21.57
CA ARG A 8 -21.89 -31.79 20.17
C ARG A 8 -20.47 -32.35 19.98
N TRP A 9 -19.49 -31.85 20.74
CA TRP A 9 -18.10 -32.30 20.70
C TRP A 9 -17.87 -33.66 21.36
N THR A 10 -18.68 -34.01 22.37
CA THR A 10 -18.56 -35.24 23.16
C THR A 10 -19.53 -36.36 22.72
N ARG A 11 -20.43 -36.10 21.76
CA ARG A 11 -21.45 -37.04 21.28
C ARG A 11 -20.92 -38.39 20.79
N THR A 12 -19.66 -38.48 20.38
CA THR A 12 -19.03 -39.70 19.85
C THR A 12 -18.15 -40.43 20.88
N GLY A 13 -18.25 -40.10 22.18
CA GLY A 13 -17.52 -40.76 23.27
C GLY A 13 -16.07 -40.28 23.46
N GLU A 14 -15.41 -39.90 22.37
CA GLU A 14 -14.08 -39.26 22.35
C GLU A 14 -14.21 -37.77 21.99
N PRO A 15 -13.45 -36.84 22.62
CA PRO A 15 -13.40 -35.46 22.19
C PRO A 15 -12.87 -35.41 20.76
N LYS A 16 -13.74 -35.05 19.80
CA LYS A 16 -13.31 -34.85 18.41
C LYS A 16 -12.19 -33.81 18.38
N ALA A 17 -11.07 -34.16 17.74
CA ALA A 17 -10.02 -33.21 17.42
C ALA A 17 -10.60 -32.01 16.65
N ASP A 18 -9.94 -30.87 16.76
CA ASP A 18 -10.38 -29.65 16.10
C ASP A 18 -10.53 -29.88 14.59
N ALA A 19 -11.78 -29.93 14.12
CA ALA A 19 -12.11 -30.15 12.72
C ALA A 19 -12.17 -28.85 11.91
N ARG A 20 -11.88 -27.68 12.52
CA ARG A 20 -11.79 -26.40 11.79
C ARG A 20 -10.74 -26.38 10.67
N PRO A 21 -9.57 -27.05 10.80
CA PRO A 21 -8.57 -27.13 9.72
C PRO A 21 -9.02 -27.98 8.53
N THR A 22 -9.80 -29.03 8.79
CA THR A 22 -10.26 -30.01 7.78
C THR A 22 -11.69 -29.77 7.31
N ALA A 23 -12.34 -28.71 7.79
CA ALA A 23 -13.68 -28.34 7.38
C ALA A 23 -13.72 -27.96 5.90
N VAL A 24 -14.42 -28.78 5.09
CA VAL A 24 -14.71 -28.46 3.69
C VAL A 24 -15.65 -27.25 3.66
N ARG A 25 -15.13 -26.11 3.24
CA ARG A 25 -15.92 -24.88 3.06
C ARG A 25 -16.37 -24.80 1.60
N PRO A 26 -17.67 -24.61 1.33
CA PRO A 26 -18.14 -24.41 -0.04
C PRO A 26 -17.52 -23.14 -0.63
N GLU A 27 -17.33 -23.12 -1.94
CA GLU A 27 -16.84 -21.91 -2.60
C GLU A 27 -17.88 -20.79 -2.44
N PRO A 28 -17.46 -19.57 -2.07
CA PRO A 28 -18.38 -18.46 -1.90
C PRO A 28 -19.01 -18.08 -3.24
N ALA A 29 -20.32 -17.83 -3.25
CA ALA A 29 -21.06 -17.47 -4.46
C ALA A 29 -20.52 -16.23 -5.18
N ASN A 30 -19.92 -15.30 -4.43
CA ASN A 30 -19.36 -14.05 -4.97
C ASN A 30 -17.92 -14.21 -5.49
N LYS A 31 -17.44 -15.44 -5.68
CA LYS A 31 -16.10 -15.70 -6.17
C LYS A 31 -16.04 -15.41 -7.67
N LEU A 32 -15.22 -14.44 -8.07
CA LEU A 32 -14.94 -14.19 -9.49
C LEU A 32 -14.49 -15.49 -10.17
N SER A 33 -15.15 -15.80 -11.28
CA SER A 33 -14.80 -16.84 -12.23
C SER A 33 -13.41 -16.61 -12.81
N LYS A 34 -12.84 -17.65 -13.42
CA LYS A 34 -11.53 -17.54 -14.09
C LYS A 34 -11.58 -16.52 -15.25
N ALA A 35 -12.70 -16.46 -15.98
CA ALA A 35 -12.89 -15.55 -17.09
C ALA A 35 -12.92 -14.08 -16.62
N GLU A 36 -13.65 -13.77 -15.55
CA GLU A 36 -13.71 -12.41 -14.99
C GLU A 36 -12.36 -11.94 -14.47
N ARG A 37 -11.59 -12.83 -13.83
CA ARG A 37 -10.22 -12.53 -13.38
C ARG A 37 -9.31 -12.22 -14.56
N GLN A 38 -9.41 -12.99 -15.63
CA GLN A 38 -8.61 -12.77 -16.83
C GLN A 38 -8.98 -11.44 -17.51
N ASN A 39 -10.27 -11.10 -17.55
CA ASN A 39 -10.72 -9.81 -18.07
C ASN A 39 -10.14 -8.65 -17.24
N LEU A 40 -10.22 -8.75 -15.90
CA LEU A 40 -9.62 -7.77 -14.99
C LEU A 40 -8.11 -7.60 -15.24
N LEU A 41 -7.37 -8.70 -15.35
CA LEU A 41 -5.93 -8.67 -15.66
C LEU A 41 -5.65 -8.05 -17.02
N SER A 42 -6.44 -8.39 -18.04
CA SER A 42 -6.32 -7.81 -19.37
C SER A 42 -6.50 -6.29 -19.31
N THR A 43 -7.56 -5.81 -18.66
CA THR A 43 -7.81 -4.37 -18.45
C THR A 43 -6.66 -3.69 -17.72
N CYS A 44 -6.15 -4.28 -16.64
CA CYS A 44 -5.02 -3.71 -15.89
C CYS A 44 -3.70 -3.64 -16.67
N ASN A 45 -3.53 -4.47 -17.70
CA ASN A 45 -2.32 -4.53 -18.51
C ASN A 45 -2.45 -3.78 -19.86
N GLN A 46 -3.59 -3.14 -20.14
CA GLN A 46 -3.73 -2.21 -21.26
C GLN A 46 -2.85 -0.97 -21.02
N ASP A 47 -2.29 -0.38 -22.08
CA ASP A 47 -1.38 0.78 -22.00
C ASP A 47 -1.96 1.95 -21.19
N LYS A 48 -3.27 2.18 -21.30
CA LYS A 48 -4.00 3.22 -20.57
C LYS A 48 -3.93 3.04 -19.05
N TYR A 49 -3.84 1.80 -18.56
CA TYR A 49 -3.92 1.43 -17.14
C TYR A 49 -2.64 0.79 -16.59
N ALA A 50 -1.68 0.42 -17.45
CA ALA A 50 -0.46 -0.29 -17.10
C ALA A 50 0.34 0.41 -15.98
N ASN A 51 0.38 1.74 -16.02
CA ASN A 51 1.12 2.58 -15.06
C ASN A 51 0.27 3.12 -13.90
N LEU A 52 -0.97 2.67 -13.76
CA LEU A 52 -1.91 3.19 -12.76
C LEU A 52 -2.13 2.17 -11.63
N PRO A 53 -2.24 2.61 -10.38
CA PRO A 53 -2.63 1.75 -9.28
C PRO A 53 -4.15 1.46 -9.30
N PRO A 54 -4.61 0.37 -8.67
CA PRO A 54 -6.04 0.03 -8.59
C PRO A 54 -6.94 1.15 -8.07
N CYS A 55 -6.48 1.94 -7.10
CA CYS A 55 -7.22 3.10 -6.57
C CYS A 55 -7.54 4.16 -7.63
N GLN A 56 -6.79 4.20 -8.73
CA GLN A 56 -7.04 5.10 -9.86
C GLN A 56 -7.68 4.41 -11.07
N ILE A 57 -7.55 3.09 -11.20
CA ILE A 57 -8.17 2.32 -12.29
C ILE A 57 -9.67 2.20 -12.04
N VAL A 58 -10.08 1.83 -10.82
CA VAL A 58 -11.49 1.57 -10.49
C VAL A 58 -12.39 2.80 -10.70
N PRO A 59 -12.04 4.02 -10.24
CA PRO A 59 -12.85 5.21 -10.53
C PRO A 59 -12.94 5.51 -12.02
N ARG A 60 -11.84 5.39 -12.78
CA ARG A 60 -11.83 5.62 -14.23
C ARG A 60 -12.70 4.64 -15.01
N LEU A 61 -12.79 3.39 -14.55
CA LEU A 61 -13.69 2.39 -15.12
C LEU A 61 -15.16 2.73 -14.78
N ALA A 62 -15.42 3.16 -13.54
CA ALA A 62 -16.75 3.61 -13.12
C ALA A 62 -17.22 4.83 -13.92
N ASP A 63 -16.34 5.81 -14.18
CA ASP A 63 -16.62 6.97 -15.04
C ASP A 63 -16.99 6.56 -16.48
N GLN A 64 -16.49 5.41 -16.94
CA GLN A 64 -16.81 4.82 -18.25
C GLN A 64 -18.04 3.89 -18.21
N GLY A 65 -18.71 3.78 -17.07
CA GLY A 65 -19.86 2.88 -16.87
C GLY A 65 -19.50 1.39 -16.82
N SER A 66 -18.22 1.05 -16.65
CA SER A 66 -17.75 -0.33 -16.59
C SER A 66 -17.38 -0.72 -15.16
N TYR A 67 -18.06 -1.72 -14.60
CA TYR A 67 -17.73 -2.27 -13.29
C TYR A 67 -17.27 -3.72 -13.42
N LEU A 68 -16.00 -3.97 -13.11
CA LEU A 68 -15.42 -5.32 -13.12
C LEU A 68 -15.43 -5.95 -11.71
N ALA A 69 -14.96 -5.23 -10.71
CA ALA A 69 -14.89 -5.68 -9.32
C ALA A 69 -14.56 -4.52 -8.37
N SER A 70 -14.63 -4.80 -7.05
CA SER A 70 -14.17 -3.86 -6.02
C SER A 70 -12.65 -3.63 -6.07
N GLU A 71 -12.19 -2.48 -5.57
CA GLU A 71 -10.76 -2.18 -5.46
C GLU A 71 -9.97 -3.25 -4.69
N SER A 72 -10.55 -3.76 -3.60
CA SER A 72 -9.97 -4.87 -2.82
C SER A 72 -9.78 -6.15 -3.64
N THR A 73 -10.68 -6.41 -4.60
CA THR A 73 -10.58 -7.55 -5.51
C THR A 73 -9.46 -7.33 -6.53
N PHE A 74 -9.32 -6.13 -7.08
CA PHE A 74 -8.19 -5.78 -7.95
C PHE A 74 -6.85 -6.04 -7.26
N TYR A 75 -6.67 -5.55 -6.04
CA TYR A 75 -5.43 -5.82 -5.29
C TYR A 75 -5.20 -7.31 -5.05
N ARG A 76 -6.25 -8.07 -4.68
CA ARG A 76 -6.12 -9.52 -4.47
C ARG A 76 -5.71 -10.27 -5.75
N VAL A 77 -6.31 -9.93 -6.89
CA VAL A 77 -6.01 -10.58 -8.18
C VAL A 77 -4.60 -10.19 -8.64
N LEU A 78 -4.25 -8.90 -8.61
CA LEU A 78 -2.91 -8.45 -8.99
C LEU A 78 -1.81 -9.03 -8.09
N LYS A 79 -2.08 -9.17 -6.79
CA LYS A 79 -1.16 -9.83 -5.85
C LYS A 79 -0.96 -11.31 -6.18
N ALA A 80 -2.03 -12.01 -6.53
CA ALA A 80 -1.95 -13.43 -6.89
C ALA A 80 -1.15 -13.69 -8.18
N HIS A 81 -1.08 -12.70 -9.06
CA HIS A 81 -0.31 -12.76 -10.32
C HIS A 81 1.03 -12.02 -10.25
N ASP A 82 1.46 -11.61 -9.05
CA ASP A 82 2.71 -10.89 -8.83
C ASP A 82 2.84 -9.62 -9.70
N GLN A 83 1.73 -8.90 -9.90
CA GLN A 83 1.68 -7.67 -10.71
C GLN A 83 1.46 -6.40 -9.87
N LEU A 84 1.66 -6.50 -8.55
CA LEU A 84 1.52 -5.43 -7.57
C LEU A 84 2.86 -4.69 -7.33
N HIS A 85 3.70 -4.67 -8.37
CA HIS A 85 4.95 -3.92 -8.41
C HIS A 85 4.69 -2.42 -8.58
N HIS A 86 5.70 -1.59 -8.38
CA HIS A 86 5.61 -0.14 -8.58
C HIS A 86 5.17 0.18 -10.02
N ARG A 87 3.88 0.48 -10.19
CA ARG A 87 3.27 0.97 -11.43
C ARG A 87 3.33 2.49 -11.41
N GLY A 88 4.42 3.06 -11.91
CA GLY A 88 4.59 4.51 -12.00
C GLY A 88 6.04 4.95 -12.12
N ARG A 89 6.25 6.23 -12.43
CA ARG A 89 7.58 6.85 -12.56
C ARG A 89 8.28 7.13 -11.21
N ALA A 90 7.75 6.60 -10.11
CA ALA A 90 8.37 6.77 -8.81
C ALA A 90 9.77 6.14 -8.84
N LYS A 91 10.79 6.96 -8.57
CA LYS A 91 12.17 6.49 -8.51
C LYS A 91 12.24 5.40 -7.44
N VAL A 92 12.79 4.24 -7.80
CA VAL A 92 13.05 3.16 -6.84
C VAL A 92 13.82 3.77 -5.66
N PRO A 93 13.46 3.46 -4.40
CA PRO A 93 14.21 3.94 -3.24
C PRO A 93 15.69 3.56 -3.38
N GLY A 94 16.49 4.51 -3.81
CA GLY A 94 17.93 4.36 -3.97
C GLY A 94 18.61 4.61 -2.63
N LYS A 95 19.74 3.93 -2.38
CA LYS A 95 20.61 4.30 -1.28
C LYS A 95 21.13 5.71 -1.53
N VAL A 96 20.65 6.68 -0.75
CA VAL A 96 21.16 8.05 -0.77
C VAL A 96 22.55 8.03 -0.14
N THR A 97 23.57 8.39 -0.92
CA THR A 97 24.94 8.57 -0.40
C THR A 97 24.92 9.66 0.66
N ARG A 98 25.52 9.40 1.83
CA ARG A 98 25.61 10.43 2.87
C ARG A 98 26.42 11.62 2.33
N PRO A 99 25.96 12.87 2.53
CA PRO A 99 26.71 14.04 2.11
C PRO A 99 28.07 14.09 2.84
N THR A 100 29.11 14.54 2.12
CA THR A 100 30.45 14.74 2.67
C THR A 100 30.40 15.81 3.76
N THR A 101 30.91 15.50 4.96
CA THR A 101 30.98 16.45 6.06
C THR A 101 32.31 17.19 6.03
N HIS A 102 32.29 18.52 6.11
CA HIS A 102 33.50 19.34 6.29
C HIS A 102 33.78 19.51 7.78
N VAL A 103 35.05 19.42 8.18
CA VAL A 103 35.52 19.61 9.56
C VAL A 103 36.37 20.88 9.61
N ALA A 104 36.08 21.79 10.55
CA ALA A 104 36.91 22.96 10.84
C ALA A 104 37.95 22.59 11.92
N THR A 105 39.22 22.87 11.68
CA THR A 105 40.30 22.70 12.66
C THR A 105 40.68 24.02 13.33
N GLU A 106 40.41 25.15 12.68
CA GLU A 106 40.70 26.51 13.17
C GLU A 106 39.49 27.43 12.97
N PRO A 107 39.35 28.51 13.76
CA PRO A 107 38.28 29.47 13.57
C PRO A 107 38.28 30.01 12.14
N ASN A 108 37.09 30.13 11.55
CA ASN A 108 36.80 30.79 10.27
C ASN A 108 37.07 29.96 9.02
N GLN A 109 37.26 28.66 9.16
CA GLN A 109 37.50 27.75 8.03
C GLN A 109 36.20 27.28 7.39
N VAL A 110 35.09 27.24 8.13
CA VAL A 110 33.80 26.76 7.62
C VAL A 110 32.72 27.79 7.93
N TRP A 111 31.97 28.13 6.89
CA TRP A 111 30.80 28.98 6.97
C TRP A 111 29.59 28.11 6.65
N SER A 112 28.66 28.03 7.58
CA SER A 112 27.38 27.35 7.37
C SER A 112 26.26 28.37 7.43
N TRP A 113 25.27 28.20 6.56
CA TRP A 113 24.08 29.01 6.56
C TRP A 113 22.86 28.09 6.51
N ASP A 114 21.80 28.49 7.19
CA ASP A 114 20.52 27.81 7.19
C ASP A 114 19.39 28.81 6.96
N ILE A 115 18.34 28.37 6.27
CA ILE A 115 17.09 29.11 6.11
C ILE A 115 15.98 28.28 6.72
N THR A 116 15.47 28.77 7.84
CA THR A 116 14.33 28.15 8.52
C THR A 116 13.05 28.92 8.23
N TYR A 117 12.02 28.20 7.78
CA TYR A 117 10.69 28.74 7.52
C TYR A 117 9.87 28.69 8.82
N CYS A 118 9.71 29.85 9.45
CA CYS A 118 8.95 29.97 10.69
C CYS A 118 7.46 30.20 10.37
N PRO A 119 6.54 29.45 11.00
CA PRO A 119 5.11 29.63 10.76
C PRO A 119 4.64 31.01 11.23
N SER A 120 3.86 31.70 10.41
CA SER A 120 3.18 32.93 10.81
C SER A 120 1.74 32.66 11.26
N LYS A 121 1.04 33.69 11.76
CA LYS A 121 -0.39 33.60 12.09
C LYS A 121 -1.31 33.52 10.86
N ILE A 122 -0.79 33.78 9.66
CA ILE A 122 -1.57 33.81 8.41
C ILE A 122 -1.18 32.61 7.54
N ARG A 123 -2.16 31.81 7.12
CA ARG A 123 -1.93 30.67 6.23
C ARG A 123 -1.32 31.13 4.91
N GLY A 124 -0.21 30.50 4.53
CA GLY A 124 0.51 30.83 3.29
C GLY A 124 1.57 31.92 3.43
N LEU A 125 1.69 32.56 4.60
CA LEU A 125 2.78 33.47 4.92
C LEU A 125 3.72 32.84 5.94
N PHE A 126 5.02 32.98 5.70
CA PHE A 126 6.08 32.45 6.54
C PHE A 126 7.11 33.55 6.82
N TYR A 127 7.69 33.53 8.01
CA TYR A 127 8.89 34.31 8.29
C TYR A 127 10.11 33.50 7.86
N TYR A 128 11.09 34.17 7.25
CA TYR A 128 12.35 33.55 6.85
C TYR A 128 13.41 33.91 7.89
N LEU A 129 13.85 32.93 8.67
CA LEU A 129 15.00 33.11 9.55
C LEU A 129 16.25 32.76 8.76
N TYR A 130 17.07 33.77 8.49
CA TYR A 130 18.40 33.61 7.91
C TYR A 130 19.42 33.48 9.04
N LEU A 131 20.11 32.35 9.10
CA LEU A 131 21.15 32.09 10.07
C LEU A 131 22.46 31.84 9.34
N VAL A 132 23.51 32.55 9.74
CA VAL A 132 24.87 32.41 9.19
C VAL A 132 25.80 32.20 10.37
N ASN A 133 26.41 31.02 10.44
CA ASN A 133 27.33 30.61 11.48
C ASN A 133 28.74 30.46 10.93
N ARG A 134 29.71 30.76 11.79
CA ARG A 134 31.13 30.63 11.53
C ARG A 134 31.71 29.64 12.54
N ALA A 135 32.34 28.58 12.02
CA ALA A 135 33.08 27.59 12.82
C ALA A 135 34.58 27.76 12.60
#